data_AF-A0A356KRA9-F1
#
_entry.id   AF-A0A356KRA9-F1
#
_cell.length_a   1.000
_cell.length_b   1.000
_cell.length_c   1.000
_cell.angle_alpha   90.00
_cell.angle_beta   90.00
_cell.angle_gamma   90.00
#
_symmetry.space_group_name_H-M   'P 1'
#
loop_
_entity.id
_entity.type
_entity.pdbx_description
1 polymer ?
#
loop_
_entity_poly.entity_id
_entity_poly.type
_entity_poly.pdbx_seq_one_letter_code
_entity_poly.pdbx_strand_id
1 'polypeptide(L)'
;MSDEVDREGQKRVYRLLSFMAWCDDELADQEREVLDRYREDFGLSELDAATLETQGREVEGMELGDSDAEAILLIDGLIDVAVADGKLVLEEQARLHR
;
A
#
# COMPACT_ATOMS: atom_id res chain seq x y z
N MET A 1 -18.18 13.02 11.52
CA MET A 1 -16.84 13.59 11.72
C MET A 1 -15.92 12.69 10.93
N SER A 2 -15.09 13.21 10.02
CA SER A 2 -14.17 12.34 9.29
C SER A 2 -13.15 11.86 10.32
N ASP A 3 -13.15 10.56 10.62
CA ASP A 3 -12.05 9.96 11.38
C ASP A 3 -10.82 10.07 10.48
N GLU A 4 -9.92 10.99 10.82
CA GLU A 4 -8.66 11.16 10.11
C GLU A 4 -7.74 10.01 10.48
N VAL A 5 -7.07 9.42 9.49
CA VAL A 5 -6.12 8.33 9.74
C VAL A 5 -4.91 8.89 10.47
N ASP A 6 -4.61 8.33 11.64
CA ASP A 6 -3.47 8.76 12.44
C ASP A 6 -2.13 8.37 11.79
N ARG A 7 -1.04 8.83 12.42
CA ARG A 7 0.31 8.63 11.89
C ARG A 7 0.69 7.15 11.78
N GLU A 8 0.23 6.33 12.70
CA GLU A 8 0.55 4.90 12.70
C GLU A 8 -0.31 4.16 11.67
N GLY A 9 -1.56 4.57 11.47
CA GLY A 9 -2.41 4.09 10.38
C GLY A 9 -1.82 4.39 9.01
N GLN A 10 -1.31 5.61 8.79
CA GLN A 10 -0.61 5.96 7.54
C GLN A 10 0.61 5.05 7.28
N LYS A 11 1.41 4.74 8.32
CA LYS A 11 2.54 3.81 8.19
C LYS A 11 2.09 2.39 7.89
N ARG A 12 1.01 1.91 8.53
CA ARG A 12 0.43 0.59 8.25
C ARG A 12 -0.05 0.50 6.80
N VAL A 13 -0.78 1.51 6.32
CA VAL A 13 -1.21 1.60 4.92
C VAL A 13 0.00 1.59 4.00
N TYR A 14 0.98 2.46 4.20
CA TYR A 14 2.16 2.53 3.34
C TYR A 14 2.89 1.19 3.22
N ARG A 15 3.06 0.49 4.34
CA ARG A 15 3.70 -0.82 4.38
C ARG A 15 2.86 -1.90 3.67
N LEU A 16 1.53 -1.85 3.74
CA LEU A 16 0.65 -2.75 2.98
C LEU A 16 0.69 -2.48 1.47
N LEU A 17 0.71 -1.21 1.07
CA LEU A 17 0.90 -0.83 -0.34
C LEU A 17 2.24 -1.33 -0.85
N SER A 18 3.30 -1.22 -0.03
CA SER A 18 4.62 -1.76 -0.35
C SER A 18 4.59 -3.27 -0.52
N PHE A 19 3.92 -4.01 0.38
CA PHE A 19 3.76 -5.47 0.24
C PHE A 19 3.13 -5.83 -1.12
N MET A 20 2.08 -5.13 -1.52
CA MET A 20 1.41 -5.38 -2.80
C MET A 20 2.27 -5.04 -4.00
N ALA A 21 2.97 -3.91 -3.96
CA ALA A 21 3.87 -3.48 -5.03
C ALA A 21 5.11 -4.38 -5.18
N TRP A 22 5.40 -5.24 -4.20
CA TRP A 22 6.49 -6.23 -4.24
C TRP A 22 5.98 -7.67 -4.41
N CYS A 23 4.68 -7.87 -4.66
CA CYS A 23 4.06 -9.19 -4.60
C CYS A 23 4.57 -10.16 -5.68
N ASP A 24 5.11 -9.65 -6.79
CA ASP A 24 5.72 -10.43 -7.88
C ASP A 24 7.26 -10.47 -7.80
N ASP A 25 7.84 -10.11 -6.65
CA ASP A 25 9.29 -9.98 -6.38
C ASP A 25 10.02 -8.92 -7.22
N GLU A 26 9.29 -8.13 -8.02
CA GLU A 26 9.79 -6.98 -8.76
C GLU A 26 9.04 -5.72 -8.28
N LEU A 27 9.52 -4.55 -8.69
CA LEU A 27 8.81 -3.29 -8.45
C LEU A 27 8.94 -2.46 -9.71
N ALA A 28 7.82 -2.20 -10.37
CA ALA A 28 7.79 -1.41 -11.58
C ALA A 28 8.00 0.09 -11.28
N ASP A 29 8.51 0.83 -12.26
CA ASP A 29 8.72 2.28 -12.15
C ASP A 29 7.40 3.01 -11.81
N GLN A 30 6.26 2.55 -12.35
CA GLN A 30 4.95 3.16 -12.07
C GLN A 30 4.46 2.89 -10.65
N GLU A 31 4.71 1.70 -10.10
CA GLU A 31 4.38 1.39 -8.72
C GLU A 31 5.27 2.17 -7.74
N ARG A 32 6.55 2.35 -8.10
CA ARG A 32 7.46 3.26 -7.40
C ARG A 32 6.93 4.68 -7.35
N GLU A 33 6.43 5.22 -8.46
CA GLU A 33 5.80 6.55 -8.50
C GLU A 33 4.59 6.65 -7.56
N VAL A 34 3.77 5.59 -7.49
CA VAL A 34 2.64 5.52 -6.55
C VAL A 34 3.13 5.55 -5.11
N LEU A 35 4.12 4.71 -4.75
CA LEU A 35 4.68 4.69 -3.41
C LEU A 35 5.31 6.05 -3.04
N ASP A 36 6.03 6.69 -3.97
CA ASP A 36 6.64 8.00 -3.72
C ASP A 36 5.60 9.09 -3.43
N ARG A 37 4.45 9.07 -4.13
CA ARG A 37 3.33 9.97 -3.83
C ARG A 37 2.76 9.72 -2.44
N TYR A 38 2.51 8.46 -2.08
CA TYR A 38 2.01 8.12 -0.74
C TYR A 38 3.02 8.48 0.36
N ARG A 39 4.32 8.33 0.09
CA ARG A 39 5.40 8.79 0.98
C ARG A 39 5.29 10.30 1.23
N GLU A 40 5.08 11.08 0.18
CA GLU A 40 4.95 12.54 0.28
C GLU A 40 3.66 12.98 0.96
N ASP A 41 2.53 12.39 0.61
CA ASP A 41 1.22 12.67 1.20
C ASP A 41 1.20 12.32 2.69
N PHE A 42 1.84 11.21 3.05
CA PHE A 42 2.06 10.83 4.44
C PHE A 42 3.30 11.50 5.02
N GLY A 43 3.97 12.46 4.38
CA GLY A 43 5.15 13.14 4.94
C GLY A 43 6.19 12.20 5.57
N LEU A 44 6.40 11.01 5.00
CA LEU A 44 7.37 10.03 5.47
C LEU A 44 8.76 10.42 4.98
N SER A 45 9.76 10.27 5.86
CA SER A 45 11.15 10.44 5.44
C SER A 45 11.56 9.29 4.51
N GLU A 46 12.58 9.51 3.68
CA GLU A 46 13.13 8.45 2.82
C GLU A 46 13.57 7.23 3.63
N LEU A 47 14.14 7.44 4.83
CA LEU A 47 14.57 6.36 5.71
C LEU A 47 13.38 5.57 6.27
N ASP A 48 12.33 6.26 6.69
CA ASP A 48 11.12 5.60 7.20
C ASP A 48 10.43 4.80 6.08
N ALA A 49 10.32 5.39 4.90
CA ALA A 49 9.74 4.74 3.72
C ALA A 49 10.51 3.47 3.33
N ALA A 50 11.84 3.55 3.23
CA ALA A 50 12.67 2.38 2.93
C ALA A 50 12.56 1.28 3.99
N THR A 51 12.45 1.66 5.27
CA THR A 51 12.25 0.71 6.37
C THR A 51 10.90 0.02 6.26
N LEU A 52 9.83 0.79 6.01
CA LEU A 52 8.48 0.26 5.87
C LEU A 52 8.33 -0.61 4.61
N GLU A 53 8.98 -0.25 3.51
CA GLU A 53 9.02 -1.07 2.30
C GLU A 53 9.70 -2.42 2.55
N THR A 54 10.84 -2.41 3.23
CA THR A 54 11.55 -3.63 3.61
C THR A 54 10.65 -4.53 4.48
N GLN A 55 9.98 -3.93 5.48
CA GLN A 55 9.03 -4.66 6.33
C GLN A 55 7.81 -5.17 5.56
N GLY A 56 7.34 -4.41 4.55
CA GLY A 56 6.25 -4.81 3.66
C GLY A 56 6.63 -6.04 2.86
N ARG A 57 7.83 -6.06 2.29
CA ARG A 57 8.36 -7.19 1.51
C ARG A 57 8.57 -8.46 2.33
N GLU A 58 9.01 -8.34 3.58
CA GLU A 58 9.43 -9.50 4.39
C GLU A 58 8.31 -10.19 5.17
N VAL A 59 7.13 -9.56 5.34
CA VAL A 59 6.07 -10.07 6.23
C VAL A 59 4.82 -10.46 5.45
N GLU A 60 4.42 -11.74 5.54
CA GLU A 60 3.10 -12.19 5.11
C GLU A 60 2.02 -11.69 6.08
N GLY A 61 1.36 -10.60 5.70
CA GLY A 61 0.17 -10.09 6.38
C GLY A 61 0.44 -9.03 7.44
N MET A 62 -0.51 -8.12 7.58
CA MET A 62 -0.56 -7.14 8.65
C MET A 62 -2.00 -6.86 9.04
N GLU A 63 -2.21 -6.64 10.33
CA GLU A 63 -3.48 -6.16 10.86
C GLU A 63 -3.64 -4.67 10.52
N LEU A 64 -4.79 -4.35 9.92
CA LEU A 64 -5.27 -2.98 9.85
C LEU A 64 -5.77 -2.54 11.23
N GLY A 65 -5.73 -1.24 11.50
CA GLY A 65 -6.43 -0.69 12.64
C GLY A 65 -7.95 -0.86 12.51
N ASP A 66 -8.66 -0.72 13.63
CA ASP A 66 -10.13 -0.85 13.70
C ASP A 66 -10.90 0.35 13.07
N SER A 67 -10.21 1.23 12.32
CA SER A 67 -10.80 2.43 11.74
C SER A 67 -11.25 2.22 10.29
N ASP A 68 -12.52 2.50 10.01
CA ASP A 68 -13.06 2.49 8.64
C ASP A 68 -12.28 3.43 7.71
N ALA A 69 -11.76 4.55 8.23
CA ALA A 69 -10.98 5.48 7.43
C ALA A 69 -9.63 4.90 6.98
N GLU A 70 -9.01 4.07 7.82
CA GLU A 70 -7.77 3.38 7.46
C GLU A 70 -8.04 2.31 6.39
N ALA A 71 -9.14 1.59 6.51
CA ALA A 71 -9.56 0.60 5.52
C ALA A 71 -9.88 1.23 4.17
N ILE A 72 -10.61 2.36 4.15
CA ILE A 72 -10.90 3.12 2.92
C ILE A 72 -9.60 3.61 2.28
N LEU A 73 -8.71 4.22 3.06
CA LEU A 73 -7.44 4.73 2.57
C LEU A 73 -6.56 3.61 1.98
N LEU A 74 -6.56 2.42 2.62
CA LEU A 74 -5.89 1.26 2.06
C LEU A 74 -6.52 0.87 0.71
N ILE A 75 -7.84 0.70 0.64
CA ILE A 75 -8.51 0.24 -0.59
C ILE A 75 -8.22 1.19 -1.75
N ASP A 76 -8.28 2.50 -1.52
CA ASP A 76 -7.95 3.50 -2.53
C ASP A 76 -6.49 3.37 -3.00
N GLY A 77 -5.55 3.19 -2.06
CA GLY A 77 -4.15 2.99 -2.41
C GLY A 77 -3.87 1.67 -3.13
N LEU A 78 -4.58 0.60 -2.78
CA LEU A 78 -4.49 -0.69 -3.47
C LEU A 78 -4.95 -0.57 -4.91
N ILE A 79 -6.03 0.18 -5.16
CA ILE A 79 -6.49 0.47 -6.51
C ILE A 79 -5.42 1.24 -7.26
N ASP A 80 -4.82 2.28 -6.64
CA ASP A 80 -3.77 3.08 -7.26
C ASP A 80 -2.54 2.25 -7.65
N VAL A 81 -2.07 1.34 -6.78
CA VAL A 81 -0.97 0.41 -7.10
C VAL A 81 -1.38 -0.54 -8.22
N ALA A 82 -2.55 -1.18 -8.13
CA ALA A 82 -3.02 -2.17 -9.10
C ALA A 82 -3.31 -1.60 -10.50
N VAL A 83 -3.54 -0.29 -10.63
CA VAL A 83 -3.74 0.37 -11.92
C VAL A 83 -2.48 1.08 -12.44
N ALA A 84 -1.40 1.15 -11.65
CA ALA A 84 -0.18 1.86 -12.00
C ALA A 84 0.47 1.32 -13.29
N ASP A 85 0.42 0.00 -13.51
CA ASP A 85 0.96 -0.65 -14.71
C ASP A 85 -0.02 -0.63 -15.92
N GLY A 86 -1.24 -0.08 -15.74
CA GLY A 86 -2.29 -0.04 -16.75
C GLY A 86 -2.95 -1.40 -17.05
N LYS A 87 -2.64 -2.44 -16.27
CA LYS A 87 -3.22 -3.77 -16.34
C LYS A 87 -3.73 -4.17 -14.95
N LEU A 88 -5.03 -4.04 -14.77
CA LEU A 88 -5.75 -4.96 -13.88
C LEU A 88 -5.53 -6.37 -14.45
N VAL A 89 -4.51 -7.08 -13.97
CA VAL A 89 -4.31 -8.47 -14.36
C VAL A 89 -5.47 -9.23 -13.73
N LEU A 90 -6.49 -9.50 -14.55
CA LEU A 90 -7.72 -10.21 -14.19
C LEU A 90 -7.47 -11.59 -13.58
N GLU A 91 -6.23 -12.08 -13.53
CA GLU A 91 -5.83 -13.32 -12.86
C GLU A 91 -5.85 -13.22 -11.33
N GLU A 92 -5.59 -12.04 -10.73
CA GLU A 92 -5.68 -11.87 -9.26
C GLU A 92 -7.13 -11.81 -8.77
N GLN A 93 -8.04 -11.34 -9.62
CA GLN A 93 -9.48 -11.27 -9.34
C GLN A 93 -10.09 -12.67 -9.08
N ALA A 94 -9.50 -13.72 -9.64
CA ALA A 94 -9.93 -15.10 -9.39
C ALA A 94 -9.59 -15.61 -7.97
N ARG A 95 -8.62 -14.99 -7.28
CA ARG A 95 -8.24 -15.37 -5.90
C ARG A 95 -9.08 -14.66 -4.83
N LEU A 96 -9.69 -13.51 -5.14
CA LEU A 96 -10.58 -12.78 -4.24
C LEU A 96 -12.02 -13.33 -4.19
N HIS A 97 -12.41 -14.18 -5.14
CA HIS A 97 -13.75 -14.79 -5.23
C HIS A 97 -13.79 -16.27 -4.83
N ARG A 98 -12.81 -16.77 -4.08
CA ARG A 98 -12.78 -18.15 -3.56
C ARG A 98 -12.69 -18.17 -2.04
#